data_AF-A0A813EDQ6-F1
#
_entry.id   AF-A0A813EDQ6-F1
#
_cell.length_a   1.000
_cell.length_b   1.000
_cell.length_c   1.000
_cell.angle_alpha   90.00
_cell.angle_beta   90.00
_cell.angle_gamma   90.00
#
_symmetry.space_group_name_H-M   'P 1'
#
loop_
_entity.id
_entity.type
_entity.pdbx_description
1 polymer ?
#
loop_
_entity_poly.entity_id
_entity_poly.type
_entity_poly.pdbx_seq_one_letter_code
_entity_poly.pdbx_strand_id
1 'polypeptide(L)'
;MAVASTANRHQSGGQRRNRARAALGVAAAVATTAAVQAKWGASGDTSFSNPGSLLTLGQRAVVSAGLAASLGVLAPVPAYAEVDPSLKAYESQLSLRDLDFIKLQQQKLRPQMKQADIEKLEREELEAARAAEKLRVQNALFEENQFKEQVTLKERQDKVAIAKEEKEAKAAADRTLKEEEAQILKAEKAEIEIARKIEKEEKQAARDLEKKEKIEVGRDEELRKAAEDKSEASFYAASEKAENAIISANTKSEESLKIALVRSEEARIAAVERAELLERVVVEKAEAARNQASEKAEIAERDAVTDEEEVERSVVETVGEIEKEELLEENQ
;
A
#
# COMPACT_ATOMS: atom_id res chain seq x y z
N MET A 1 3.02 62.52 -46.54
CA MET A 1 2.90 61.34 -47.42
C MET A 1 2.24 60.24 -46.61
N ALA A 2 0.91 60.21 -46.59
CA ALA A 2 0.02 59.40 -47.43
C ALA A 2 -0.32 58.05 -46.73
N VAL A 3 -1.42 58.01 -45.97
CA VAL A 3 -2.75 57.40 -46.29
C VAL A 3 -2.77 55.89 -45.93
N ALA A 4 -3.36 55.50 -44.78
CA ALA A 4 -4.73 54.95 -44.58
C ALA A 4 -4.92 53.53 -45.19
N SER A 5 -5.23 52.50 -44.39
CA SER A 5 -6.57 52.06 -43.96
C SER A 5 -7.20 51.02 -44.90
N THR A 6 -7.53 49.83 -44.35
CA THR A 6 -8.78 49.04 -44.50
C THR A 6 -8.50 47.59 -44.09
N ALA A 7 -8.98 47.09 -42.95
CA ALA A 7 -10.33 46.59 -42.71
C ALA A 7 -10.69 45.35 -43.57
N ASN A 8 -10.85 44.20 -42.92
CA ASN A 8 -11.93 43.29 -43.31
C ASN A 8 -12.51 42.57 -42.07
N ARG A 9 -13.80 42.81 -41.87
CA ARG A 9 -14.66 42.32 -40.78
C ARG A 9 -16.00 42.02 -41.46
N HIS A 10 -16.44 40.76 -41.44
CA HIS A 10 -17.86 40.36 -41.41
C HIS A 10 -17.89 38.88 -40.99
N GLN A 11 -18.43 38.54 -39.81
CA GLN A 11 -19.84 38.49 -39.39
C GLN A 11 -20.62 37.31 -39.98
N SER A 12 -20.99 36.36 -39.13
CA SER A 12 -22.38 36.08 -38.71
C SER A 12 -22.28 35.23 -37.43
N GLY A 13 -22.90 35.58 -36.31
CA GLY A 13 -24.35 35.54 -36.08
C GLY A 13 -24.74 34.07 -35.90
N GLY A 14 -24.96 33.51 -34.72
CA GLY A 14 -25.65 34.02 -33.55
C GLY A 14 -26.77 33.04 -33.25
N GLN A 15 -26.63 32.22 -32.20
CA GLN A 15 -27.78 31.60 -31.56
C GLN A 15 -27.62 31.62 -30.04
N ARG A 16 -28.72 32.03 -29.43
CA ARG A 16 -28.89 32.51 -28.07
C ARG A 16 -29.32 31.36 -27.17
N ARG A 17 -28.74 31.37 -25.96
CA ARG A 17 -29.40 31.31 -24.64
C ARG A 17 -30.18 30.06 -24.23
N ASN A 18 -30.19 29.89 -22.91
CA ASN A 18 -30.91 28.94 -22.04
C ASN A 18 -30.07 27.68 -21.78
N ARG A 19 -29.61 27.38 -20.55
CA ARG A 19 -30.17 27.66 -19.23
C ARG A 19 -29.07 27.87 -18.19
N ALA A 20 -29.35 28.78 -17.27
CA ALA A 20 -28.61 29.01 -16.04
C ALA A 20 -29.35 28.33 -14.87
N ARG A 21 -28.57 28.07 -13.80
CA ARG A 21 -28.96 27.99 -12.37
C ARG A 21 -29.70 26.74 -11.84
N ALA A 22 -29.02 26.04 -10.95
CA ALA A 22 -29.25 26.08 -9.48
C ALA A 22 -27.95 25.56 -8.81
N ALA A 23 -27.15 26.36 -8.09
CA ALA A 23 -27.34 26.90 -6.73
C ALA A 23 -27.55 25.77 -5.69
N LEU A 24 -26.52 25.43 -4.90
CA LEU A 24 -26.13 26.03 -3.60
C LEU A 24 -26.85 25.36 -2.42
N GLY A 25 -26.09 24.76 -1.51
CA GLY A 25 -26.62 24.13 -0.29
C GLY A 25 -25.52 23.58 0.62
N VAL A 26 -24.82 24.47 1.31
CA VAL A 26 -24.06 24.19 2.54
C VAL A 26 -25.05 24.17 3.70
N ALA A 27 -25.05 23.15 4.54
CA ALA A 27 -25.37 23.27 5.97
C ALA A 27 -25.00 22.01 6.76
N ALA A 28 -24.34 22.25 7.88
CA ALA A 28 -23.96 21.30 8.91
C ALA A 28 -25.15 20.88 9.77
N ALA A 29 -25.05 19.71 10.41
CA ALA A 29 -25.70 19.45 11.70
C ALA A 29 -24.90 18.41 12.50
N VAL A 30 -24.51 18.83 13.69
CA VAL A 30 -23.80 18.09 14.74
C VAL A 30 -24.83 17.52 15.73
N ALA A 31 -24.55 16.31 16.22
CA ALA A 31 -24.96 15.67 17.48
C ALA A 31 -26.45 15.31 17.73
N THR A 32 -26.70 14.05 18.09
CA THR A 32 -26.74 13.60 19.50
C THR A 32 -26.98 12.09 19.61
N THR A 33 -26.39 11.52 20.65
CA THR A 33 -26.42 10.13 21.11
C THR A 33 -27.72 9.79 21.84
N ALA A 34 -28.17 8.52 21.76
CA ALA A 34 -28.97 7.88 22.79
C ALA A 34 -28.63 6.38 22.86
N ALA A 35 -28.41 5.93 24.09
CA ALA A 35 -27.96 4.60 24.48
C ALA A 35 -29.08 3.55 24.44
N VAL A 36 -28.72 2.29 24.23
CA VAL A 36 -29.36 1.15 24.91
C VAL A 36 -28.27 0.15 25.30
N GLN A 37 -28.14 -0.05 26.61
CA GLN A 37 -27.33 -1.07 27.25
C GLN A 37 -28.28 -2.09 27.86
N ALA A 38 -28.15 -3.35 27.46
CA ALA A 38 -28.64 -4.55 28.15
C ALA A 38 -28.14 -5.74 27.31
N LYS A 39 -27.74 -6.90 27.82
CA LYS A 39 -27.53 -7.49 29.14
C LYS A 39 -26.99 -8.88 28.77
N TRP A 40 -26.04 -9.39 29.54
CA TRP A 40 -25.81 -10.79 29.93
C TRP A 40 -24.34 -10.94 30.31
N GLY A 41 -24.14 -11.31 31.57
CA GLY A 41 -22.84 -11.56 32.19
C GLY A 41 -22.62 -13.04 32.47
N ALA A 42 -21.73 -13.26 33.45
CA ALA A 42 -21.06 -14.51 33.88
C ALA A 42 -19.88 -14.86 32.95
N SER A 43 -18.65 -15.06 33.41
CA SER A 43 -18.00 -15.30 34.72
C SER A 43 -16.48 -15.23 34.44
N GLY A 44 -15.54 -14.95 35.33
CA GLY A 44 -15.51 -14.88 36.78
C GLY A 44 -14.13 -14.36 37.22
N ASP A 45 -14.04 -14.05 38.51
CA ASP A 45 -12.93 -13.44 39.21
C ASP A 45 -11.63 -14.25 39.20
N THR A 46 -10.49 -13.57 39.17
CA THR A 46 -9.55 -13.61 40.31
C THR A 46 -8.76 -12.31 40.40
N SER A 47 -8.89 -11.72 41.58
CA SER A 47 -8.19 -10.59 42.18
C SER A 47 -6.66 -10.71 42.22
N PHE A 48 -5.95 -9.62 41.92
CA PHE A 48 -4.84 -9.16 42.76
C PHE A 48 -4.77 -7.63 42.75
N SER A 49 -4.96 -7.04 43.92
CA SER A 49 -4.79 -5.64 44.23
C SER A 49 -3.36 -5.38 44.70
N ASN A 50 -2.66 -4.40 44.13
CA ASN A 50 -2.17 -3.30 44.95
C ASN A 50 -1.92 -2.01 44.13
N PRO A 51 -2.22 -0.82 44.69
CA PRO A 51 -2.21 0.47 43.99
C PRO A 51 -0.96 1.30 44.33
N GLY A 52 -0.58 2.22 43.44
CA GLY A 52 0.50 3.17 43.72
C GLY A 52 0.91 4.05 42.54
N SER A 53 0.16 5.14 42.35
CA SER A 53 0.52 6.44 41.71
C SER A 53 1.09 6.44 40.28
N LEU A 54 0.32 6.85 39.26
CA LEU A 54 -0.01 8.24 38.87
C LEU A 54 1.16 9.02 38.25
N LEU A 55 1.20 9.03 36.91
CA LEU A 55 1.49 10.22 36.09
C LEU A 55 0.84 10.04 34.70
N THR A 56 -0.37 10.60 34.62
CA THR A 56 -1.05 11.21 33.46
C THR A 56 -0.56 10.85 32.04
N LEU A 57 -1.22 9.85 31.45
CA LEU A 57 -1.28 9.61 30.01
C LEU A 57 -2.57 10.25 29.45
N GLY A 58 -2.41 11.30 28.65
CA GLY A 58 -3.49 11.90 27.87
C GLY A 58 -3.95 10.95 26.76
N GLN A 59 -5.26 10.73 26.74
CA GLN A 59 -6.10 9.90 25.85
C GLN A 59 -5.86 10.19 24.34
N ARG A 60 -5.73 9.20 23.44
CA ARG A 60 -6.69 8.21 22.86
C ARG A 60 -7.61 8.72 21.73
N ALA A 61 -7.72 7.85 20.70
CA ALA A 61 -8.61 7.81 19.52
C ALA A 61 -8.13 8.63 18.30
N VAL A 62 -7.93 8.06 17.10
CA VAL A 62 -8.93 7.34 16.29
C VAL A 62 -8.34 6.09 15.61
N VAL A 63 -8.98 4.94 15.89
CA VAL A 63 -9.00 3.75 15.02
C VAL A 63 -10.42 3.69 14.44
N SER A 64 -10.50 3.38 13.14
CA SER A 64 -11.65 2.94 12.33
C SER A 64 -12.09 3.86 11.18
N ALA A 65 -11.70 3.45 9.97
CA ALA A 65 -12.46 3.47 8.72
C ALA A 65 -11.70 2.50 7.80
N GLY A 66 -12.26 1.41 7.28
CA GLY A 66 -13.61 1.25 6.76
C GLY A 66 -13.46 0.98 5.27
N LEU A 67 -13.66 -0.28 4.90
CA LEU A 67 -13.87 -0.80 3.55
C LEU A 67 -14.63 0.16 2.61
N ALA A 68 -14.31 0.00 1.33
CA ALA A 68 -15.05 0.42 0.12
C ALA A 68 -14.47 1.63 -0.64
N ALA A 69 -13.68 1.31 -1.67
CA ALA A 69 -13.66 2.10 -2.90
C ALA A 69 -13.57 1.12 -4.09
N SER A 70 -14.75 0.63 -4.48
CA SER A 70 -15.03 0.16 -5.82
C SER A 70 -14.78 1.27 -6.83
N LEU A 71 -13.77 1.13 -7.68
CA LEU A 71 -13.70 1.81 -8.97
C LEU A 71 -13.31 0.78 -10.04
N GLY A 72 -14.33 0.27 -10.72
CA GLY A 72 -14.15 -0.31 -12.04
C GLY A 72 -13.82 0.77 -13.07
N VAL A 73 -13.58 0.30 -14.30
CA VAL A 73 -13.30 1.05 -15.55
C VAL A 73 -11.79 1.33 -15.72
N LEU A 74 -11.02 0.76 -16.66
CA LEU A 74 -11.26 0.02 -17.90
C LEU A 74 -10.30 -1.18 -17.98
N ALA A 75 -10.81 -2.36 -18.31
CA ALA A 75 -9.98 -3.43 -18.84
C ALA A 75 -9.63 -3.11 -20.31
N PRO A 76 -8.36 -3.09 -20.73
CA PRO A 76 -8.04 -3.31 -22.12
C PRO A 76 -8.27 -4.80 -22.42
N VAL A 77 -9.11 -5.05 -23.41
CA VAL A 77 -9.34 -6.37 -24.01
C VAL A 77 -7.99 -6.99 -24.40
N PRO A 78 -7.60 -8.19 -23.92
CA PRO A 78 -6.59 -8.96 -24.61
C PRO A 78 -7.28 -9.72 -25.75
N ALA A 79 -6.86 -9.40 -26.97
CA ALA A 79 -7.28 -10.08 -28.17
C ALA A 79 -6.26 -11.20 -28.49
N TYR A 80 -6.77 -12.44 -28.54
CA TYR A 80 -6.19 -13.66 -29.15
C TYR A 80 -4.94 -14.23 -28.45
N ALA A 81 -4.81 -15.52 -28.09
CA ALA A 81 -5.61 -16.71 -28.35
C ALA A 81 -5.38 -17.69 -27.18
N GLU A 82 -6.36 -17.84 -26.30
CA GLU A 82 -6.29 -18.78 -25.18
C GLU A 82 -7.27 -19.91 -25.45
N VAL A 83 -6.78 -21.15 -25.45
CA VAL A 83 -7.63 -22.33 -25.33
C VAL A 83 -8.40 -22.16 -24.04
N ASP A 84 -9.71 -21.97 -24.18
CA ASP A 84 -10.63 -21.62 -23.10
C ASP A 84 -10.47 -22.62 -21.93
N PRO A 85 -10.13 -22.20 -20.69
CA PRO A 85 -10.02 -23.11 -19.56
C PRO A 85 -11.31 -23.89 -19.31
N SER A 86 -12.44 -23.34 -19.75
CA SER A 86 -13.73 -24.03 -19.79
C SER A 86 -13.72 -25.27 -20.71
N LEU A 87 -13.12 -25.17 -21.91
CA LEU A 87 -13.04 -26.27 -22.89
C LEU A 87 -12.20 -27.45 -22.38
N LYS A 88 -11.06 -27.19 -21.73
CA LYS A 88 -10.22 -28.25 -21.15
C LYS A 88 -10.85 -28.95 -19.95
N ALA A 89 -11.60 -28.21 -19.13
CA ALA A 89 -12.40 -28.78 -18.05
C ALA A 89 -13.56 -29.63 -18.60
N TYR A 90 -14.15 -29.24 -19.73
CA TYR A 90 -15.13 -30.07 -20.44
C TYR A 90 -14.51 -31.33 -21.04
N GLU A 91 -13.30 -31.26 -21.60
CA GLU A 91 -12.57 -32.41 -22.14
C GLU A 91 -12.22 -33.45 -21.05
N SER A 92 -11.84 -33.01 -19.83
CA SER A 92 -11.62 -33.95 -18.73
C SER A 92 -12.91 -34.57 -18.19
N GLN A 93 -14.01 -33.82 -18.17
CA GLN A 93 -15.31 -34.36 -17.82
C GLN A 93 -15.80 -35.37 -18.86
N LEU A 94 -15.51 -35.13 -20.15
CA LEU A 94 -15.83 -36.07 -21.23
C LEU A 94 -15.02 -37.36 -21.11
N SER A 95 -13.70 -37.29 -20.91
CA SER A 95 -12.87 -38.49 -20.76
C SER A 95 -13.24 -39.32 -19.52
N LEU A 96 -13.62 -38.67 -18.42
CA LEU A 96 -14.14 -39.37 -17.24
C LEU A 96 -15.49 -40.03 -17.49
N ARG A 97 -16.38 -39.34 -18.21
CA ARG A 97 -17.67 -39.89 -18.59
C ARG A 97 -17.53 -41.08 -19.55
N ASP A 98 -16.55 -41.03 -20.44
CA ASP A 98 -16.25 -42.10 -21.38
C ASP A 98 -15.67 -43.32 -20.64
N LEU A 99 -14.81 -43.12 -19.65
CA LEU A 99 -14.32 -44.18 -18.74
C LEU A 99 -15.47 -44.82 -17.94
N ASP A 100 -16.34 -44.01 -17.34
CA ASP A 100 -17.53 -44.50 -16.61
C ASP A 100 -18.49 -45.26 -17.53
N PHE A 101 -18.62 -44.81 -18.79
CA PHE A 101 -19.44 -45.47 -19.80
C PHE A 101 -18.86 -46.83 -20.19
N ILE A 102 -17.54 -46.93 -20.38
CA ILE A 102 -16.85 -48.21 -20.64
C ILE A 102 -17.04 -49.18 -19.48
N LYS A 103 -16.85 -48.72 -18.23
CA LYS A 103 -17.08 -49.53 -17.01
C LYS A 103 -18.52 -50.05 -16.91
N LEU A 104 -19.49 -49.20 -17.22
CA LEU A 104 -20.92 -49.57 -17.24
C LEU A 104 -21.25 -50.56 -18.37
N GLN A 105 -20.60 -50.44 -19.53
CA GLN A 105 -20.75 -51.40 -20.62
C GLN A 105 -20.15 -52.76 -20.26
N GLN A 106 -18.96 -52.79 -19.69
CA GLN A 106 -18.34 -54.02 -19.20
C GLN A 106 -19.21 -54.73 -18.15
N GLN A 107 -19.72 -54.01 -17.14
CA GLN A 107 -20.61 -54.61 -16.13
C GLN A 107 -21.88 -55.24 -16.72
N LYS A 108 -22.40 -54.69 -17.82
CA LYS A 108 -23.63 -55.19 -18.48
C LYS A 108 -23.37 -56.32 -19.45
N LEU A 109 -22.25 -56.28 -20.17
CA LEU A 109 -21.97 -57.19 -21.28
C LEU A 109 -21.08 -58.38 -20.86
N ARG A 110 -20.29 -58.27 -19.79
CA ARG A 110 -19.39 -59.33 -19.29
C ARG A 110 -20.04 -60.73 -19.21
N PRO A 111 -21.29 -60.89 -18.72
CA PRO A 111 -21.90 -62.23 -18.60
C PRO A 111 -22.24 -62.92 -19.92
N GLN A 112 -22.12 -62.23 -21.07
CA GLN A 112 -22.62 -62.69 -22.38
C GLN A 112 -21.55 -62.66 -23.48
N MET A 113 -20.31 -62.27 -23.18
CA MET A 113 -19.25 -62.07 -24.16
C MET A 113 -18.24 -63.23 -24.19
N LYS A 114 -17.60 -63.39 -25.35
CA LYS A 114 -16.47 -64.33 -25.50
C LYS A 114 -15.21 -63.71 -24.89
N GLN A 115 -14.27 -64.54 -24.45
CA GLN A 115 -13.01 -64.12 -23.85
C GLN A 115 -12.25 -63.07 -24.68
N ALA A 116 -12.15 -63.28 -26.00
CA ALA A 116 -11.52 -62.32 -26.91
C ALA A 116 -12.19 -60.93 -26.93
N ASP A 117 -13.50 -60.87 -26.68
CA ASP A 117 -14.24 -59.60 -26.59
C ASP A 117 -14.07 -58.94 -25.21
N ILE A 118 -13.86 -59.74 -24.14
CA ILE A 118 -13.57 -59.26 -22.79
C ILE A 118 -12.16 -58.66 -22.72
N GLU A 119 -11.15 -59.36 -23.23
CA GLU A 119 -9.77 -58.84 -23.30
C GLU A 119 -9.68 -57.53 -24.09
N LYS A 120 -10.49 -57.41 -25.15
CA LYS A 120 -10.53 -56.19 -25.97
C LYS A 120 -11.11 -55.01 -25.19
N LEU A 121 -12.18 -55.24 -24.43
CA LEU A 121 -12.78 -54.20 -23.59
C LEU A 121 -11.88 -53.79 -22.41
N GLU A 122 -11.06 -54.70 -21.90
CA GLU A 122 -10.09 -54.38 -20.83
C GLU A 122 -8.90 -53.57 -21.37
N ARG A 123 -8.44 -53.86 -22.59
CA ARG A 123 -7.47 -53.00 -23.28
C ARG A 123 -8.03 -51.60 -23.56
N GLU A 124 -9.28 -51.51 -24.00
CA GLU A 124 -9.97 -50.23 -24.21
C GLU A 124 -10.14 -49.44 -22.90
N GLU A 125 -10.42 -50.11 -21.78
CA GLU A 125 -10.48 -49.49 -20.45
C GLU A 125 -9.11 -48.98 -19.98
N LEU A 126 -8.04 -49.76 -20.16
CA LEU A 126 -6.68 -49.32 -19.83
C LEU A 126 -6.23 -48.14 -20.68
N GLU A 127 -6.52 -48.15 -21.99
CA GLU A 127 -6.20 -47.04 -22.88
C GLU A 127 -7.00 -45.78 -22.52
N ALA A 128 -8.28 -45.92 -22.17
CA ALA A 128 -9.11 -44.83 -21.69
C ALA A 128 -8.63 -44.28 -20.34
N ALA A 129 -8.21 -45.15 -19.42
CA ALA A 129 -7.65 -44.76 -18.12
C ALA A 129 -6.36 -43.94 -18.28
N ARG A 130 -5.42 -44.41 -19.12
CA ARG A 130 -4.17 -43.69 -19.46
C ARG A 130 -4.42 -42.35 -20.14
N ALA A 131 -5.44 -42.28 -21.01
CA ALA A 131 -5.82 -41.03 -21.66
C ALA A 131 -6.42 -40.03 -20.66
N ALA A 132 -7.28 -40.51 -19.75
CA ALA A 132 -7.89 -39.69 -18.70
C ALA A 132 -6.86 -39.18 -17.70
N GLU A 133 -5.90 -40.02 -17.29
CA GLU A 133 -4.78 -39.67 -16.41
C GLU A 133 -3.92 -38.56 -17.04
N LYS A 134 -3.43 -38.74 -18.27
CA LYS A 134 -2.66 -37.70 -18.98
C LYS A 134 -3.38 -36.37 -19.04
N LEU A 135 -4.68 -36.38 -19.28
CA LEU A 135 -5.48 -35.16 -19.40
C LEU A 135 -5.67 -34.49 -18.03
N ARG A 136 -5.87 -35.27 -16.96
CA ARG A 136 -5.91 -34.74 -15.58
C ARG A 136 -4.59 -34.09 -15.18
N VAL A 137 -3.46 -34.74 -15.42
CA VAL A 137 -2.12 -34.19 -15.14
C VAL A 137 -1.89 -32.91 -15.95
N GLN A 138 -2.21 -32.91 -17.25
CA GLN A 138 -2.06 -31.73 -18.09
C GLN A 138 -2.93 -30.55 -17.62
N ASN A 139 -4.15 -30.82 -17.17
CA ASN A 139 -5.03 -29.78 -16.64
C ASN A 139 -4.52 -29.24 -15.30
N ALA A 140 -4.06 -30.11 -14.40
CA ALA A 140 -3.48 -29.68 -13.12
C ALA A 140 -2.25 -28.79 -13.32
N LEU A 141 -1.32 -29.18 -14.21
CA LEU A 141 -0.15 -28.37 -14.57
C LEU A 141 -0.54 -27.04 -15.25
N PHE A 142 -1.59 -27.04 -16.06
CA PHE A 142 -2.08 -25.82 -16.71
C PHE A 142 -2.67 -24.83 -15.68
N GLU A 143 -3.52 -25.31 -14.78
CA GLU A 143 -4.10 -24.51 -13.70
C GLU A 143 -3.02 -23.98 -12.74
N GLU A 144 -2.03 -24.81 -12.42
CA GLU A 144 -0.86 -24.42 -11.62
C GLU A 144 -0.10 -23.27 -12.28
N ASN A 145 0.22 -23.38 -13.57
CA ASN A 145 0.96 -22.36 -14.30
C ASN A 145 0.16 -21.05 -14.39
N GLN A 146 -1.14 -21.11 -14.72
CA GLN A 146 -2.00 -19.93 -14.73
C GLN A 146 -2.06 -19.25 -13.35
N PHE A 147 -2.18 -20.03 -12.28
CA PHE A 147 -2.20 -19.50 -10.93
C PHE A 147 -0.84 -18.86 -10.55
N LYS A 148 0.27 -19.53 -10.86
CA LYS A 148 1.63 -19.00 -10.63
C LYS A 148 1.83 -17.68 -11.37
N GLU A 149 1.37 -17.57 -12.62
CA GLU A 149 1.42 -16.33 -13.39
C GLU A 149 0.60 -15.21 -12.73
N GLN A 150 -0.64 -15.48 -12.34
CA GLN A 150 -1.47 -14.50 -11.63
C GLN A 150 -0.81 -14.01 -10.33
N VAL A 151 -0.21 -14.92 -9.56
CA VAL A 151 0.55 -14.57 -8.35
C VAL A 151 1.76 -13.70 -8.67
N THR A 152 2.52 -14.01 -9.74
CA THR A 152 3.66 -13.17 -10.16
C THR A 152 3.23 -11.77 -10.60
N LEU A 153 2.10 -11.64 -11.31
CA LEU A 153 1.57 -10.35 -11.74
C LEU A 153 1.15 -9.52 -10.54
N LYS A 154 0.45 -10.13 -9.58
CA LYS A 154 0.05 -9.48 -8.34
C LYS A 154 1.25 -9.04 -7.50
N GLU A 155 2.26 -9.91 -7.34
CA GLU A 155 3.51 -9.56 -6.63
C GLU A 155 4.18 -8.34 -7.26
N ARG A 156 4.25 -8.26 -8.59
CA ARG A 156 4.80 -7.10 -9.30
C ARG A 156 3.98 -5.84 -9.07
N GLN A 157 2.66 -5.94 -9.11
CA GLN A 157 1.76 -4.81 -8.85
C GLN A 157 1.91 -4.28 -7.43
N ASP A 158 1.94 -5.19 -6.44
CA ASP A 158 2.11 -4.86 -5.03
C ASP A 158 3.49 -4.20 -4.79
N LYS A 159 4.57 -4.71 -5.40
CA LYS A 159 5.91 -4.10 -5.34
C LYS A 159 5.94 -2.69 -5.93
N VAL A 160 5.28 -2.46 -7.07
CA VAL A 160 5.18 -1.13 -7.67
C VAL A 160 4.39 -0.17 -6.78
N ALA A 161 3.31 -0.64 -6.15
CA ALA A 161 2.55 0.15 -5.19
C ALA A 161 3.40 0.54 -3.97
N ILE A 162 4.14 -0.41 -3.40
CA ILE A 162 5.05 -0.18 -2.26
C ILE A 162 6.13 0.84 -2.63
N ALA A 163 6.79 0.69 -3.77
CA ALA A 163 7.81 1.64 -4.23
C ALA A 163 7.25 3.05 -4.45
N LYS A 164 6.00 3.15 -4.90
CA LYS A 164 5.30 4.44 -5.03
C LYS A 164 5.00 5.05 -3.66
N GLU A 165 4.49 4.27 -2.71
CA GLU A 165 4.24 4.72 -1.34
C GLU A 165 5.52 5.18 -0.63
N GLU A 166 6.63 4.44 -0.78
CA GLU A 166 7.94 4.83 -0.24
C GLU A 166 8.39 6.18 -0.80
N LYS A 167 8.30 6.36 -2.12
CA LYS A 167 8.67 7.61 -2.79
C LYS A 167 7.80 8.77 -2.33
N GLU A 168 6.50 8.56 -2.17
CA GLU A 168 5.57 9.57 -1.68
C GLU A 168 5.86 9.94 -0.22
N ALA A 169 6.18 8.96 0.64
CA ALA A 169 6.55 9.19 2.03
C ALA A 169 7.87 9.97 2.16
N LYS A 170 8.90 9.62 1.37
CA LYS A 170 10.16 10.39 1.29
C LYS A 170 9.91 11.83 0.82
N ALA A 171 9.10 12.00 -0.22
CA ALA A 171 8.74 13.32 -0.72
C ALA A 171 7.93 14.13 0.29
N ALA A 172 7.10 13.49 1.11
CA ALA A 172 6.39 14.14 2.20
C ALA A 172 7.36 14.62 3.29
N ALA A 173 8.32 13.79 3.71
CA ALA A 173 9.37 14.19 4.65
C ALA A 173 10.15 15.42 4.15
N ASP A 174 10.53 15.43 2.87
CA ASP A 174 11.24 16.56 2.24
C ASP A 174 10.42 17.85 2.20
N ARG A 175 9.10 17.75 2.01
CA ARG A 175 8.21 18.91 2.05
C ARG A 175 8.12 19.47 3.45
N THR A 176 7.91 18.60 4.45
CA THR A 176 7.88 19.00 5.85
C THR A 176 9.18 19.68 6.26
N LEU A 177 10.34 19.13 5.89
CA LEU A 177 11.64 19.75 6.16
C LEU A 177 11.73 21.16 5.57
N LYS A 178 11.36 21.36 4.30
CA LYS A 178 11.39 22.69 3.66
C LYS A 178 10.44 23.69 4.34
N GLU A 179 9.28 23.22 4.79
CA GLU A 179 8.33 24.05 5.52
C GLU A 179 8.88 24.46 6.89
N GLU A 180 9.49 23.52 7.63
CA GLU A 180 10.15 23.81 8.91
C GLU A 180 11.35 24.75 8.73
N GLU A 181 12.22 24.52 7.74
CA GLU A 181 13.33 25.40 7.38
C GLU A 181 12.87 26.83 7.13
N ALA A 182 11.79 27.00 6.35
CA ALA A 182 11.23 28.32 6.06
C ALA A 182 10.70 29.00 7.33
N GLN A 183 10.10 28.25 8.26
CA GLN A 183 9.61 28.77 9.53
C GLN A 183 10.76 29.18 10.46
N ILE A 184 11.81 28.35 10.57
CA ILE A 184 13.00 28.60 11.38
C ILE A 184 13.70 29.88 10.89
N LEU A 185 13.96 29.99 9.59
CA LEU A 185 14.60 31.17 9.01
C LEU A 185 13.75 32.43 9.15
N LYS A 186 12.42 32.30 9.11
CA LYS A 186 11.51 33.42 9.34
C LYS A 186 11.56 33.88 10.79
N ALA A 187 11.61 32.95 11.74
CA ALA A 187 11.73 33.26 13.17
C ALA A 187 13.08 33.93 13.48
N GLU A 188 14.18 33.40 12.96
CA GLU A 188 15.52 34.00 13.10
C GLU A 188 15.55 35.43 12.59
N LYS A 189 15.05 35.67 11.37
CA LYS A 189 14.98 37.03 10.79
C LYS A 189 14.15 37.99 11.64
N ALA A 190 13.04 37.52 12.20
CA ALA A 190 12.19 38.33 13.07
C ALA A 190 12.91 38.69 14.38
N GLU A 191 13.61 37.74 15.02
CA GLU A 191 14.41 37.99 16.22
C GLU A 191 15.55 38.98 15.95
N ILE A 192 16.27 38.82 14.84
CA ILE A 192 17.33 39.75 14.42
C ILE A 192 16.76 41.16 14.15
N GLU A 193 15.62 41.26 13.49
CA GLU A 193 14.98 42.56 13.22
C GLU A 193 14.58 43.27 14.52
N ILE A 194 14.06 42.53 15.51
CA ILE A 194 13.75 43.05 16.84
C ILE A 194 15.02 43.54 17.53
N ALA A 195 16.09 42.73 17.55
CA ALA A 195 17.37 43.11 18.15
C ALA A 195 17.92 44.41 17.54
N ARG A 196 17.85 44.54 16.20
CA ARG A 196 18.28 45.74 15.47
C ARG A 196 17.40 46.96 15.74
N LYS A 197 16.10 46.79 15.97
CA LYS A 197 15.20 47.89 16.35
C LYS A 197 15.54 48.41 17.74
N ILE A 198 15.70 47.50 18.71
CA ILE A 198 16.11 47.83 20.08
C ILE A 198 17.47 48.55 20.07
N GLU A 199 18.45 48.05 19.29
CA GLU A 199 19.76 48.70 19.13
C GLU A 199 19.63 50.16 18.72
N LYS A 200 18.80 50.45 17.71
CA LYS A 200 18.59 51.81 17.20
C LYS A 200 17.92 52.70 18.24
N GLU A 201 16.90 52.19 18.93
CA GLU A 201 16.17 52.93 19.97
C GLU A 201 17.07 53.23 21.17
N GLU A 202 17.84 52.27 21.65
CA GLU A 202 18.79 52.45 22.77
C GLU A 202 19.93 53.40 22.40
N LYS A 203 20.47 53.31 21.16
CA LYS A 203 21.47 54.26 20.65
C LYS A 203 20.93 55.70 20.56
N GLN A 204 19.70 55.84 20.08
CA GLN A 204 19.05 57.14 20.00
C GLN A 204 18.81 57.71 21.41
N ALA A 205 18.36 56.89 22.35
CA ALA A 205 18.18 57.27 23.75
C ALA A 205 19.50 57.73 24.41
N ALA A 206 20.61 57.03 24.17
CA ALA A 206 21.93 57.43 24.66
C ALA A 206 22.34 58.83 24.13
N ARG A 207 22.15 59.07 22.83
CA ARG A 207 22.44 60.37 22.21
C ARG A 207 21.52 61.49 22.69
N ASP A 208 20.26 61.20 22.97
CA ASP A 208 19.32 62.19 23.47
C ASP A 208 19.57 62.52 24.96
N LEU A 209 20.04 61.55 25.75
CA LEU A 209 20.56 61.80 27.10
C LEU A 209 21.80 62.68 27.09
N GLU A 210 22.77 62.39 26.21
CA GLU A 210 23.97 63.21 26.02
C GLU A 210 23.64 64.68 25.77
N LYS A 211 22.70 64.94 24.85
CA LYS A 211 22.26 66.30 24.52
C LYS A 211 21.62 67.00 25.71
N LYS A 212 20.77 66.30 26.47
CA LYS A 212 20.12 66.86 27.66
C LYS A 212 21.13 67.18 28.76
N GLU A 213 22.00 66.22 29.09
CA GLU A 213 23.03 66.41 30.12
C GLU A 213 23.98 67.55 29.75
N LYS A 214 24.42 67.66 28.48
CA LYS A 214 25.24 68.78 27.99
C LYS A 214 24.59 70.15 28.16
N ILE A 215 23.27 70.23 27.97
CA ILE A 215 22.52 71.48 28.15
C ILE A 215 22.45 71.83 29.65
N GLU A 216 22.26 70.85 30.52
CA GLU A 216 22.17 71.05 31.97
C GLU A 216 23.50 71.48 32.61
N VAL A 217 24.63 70.92 32.17
CA VAL A 217 25.96 71.24 32.74
C VAL A 217 26.61 72.50 32.13
N GLY A 218 26.05 73.04 31.05
CA GLY A 218 26.43 74.34 30.48
C GLY A 218 27.86 74.40 29.91
N ARG A 219 28.70 75.29 30.46
CA ARG A 219 30.08 75.54 29.99
C ARG A 219 31.15 74.79 30.79
N ASP A 220 30.75 73.94 31.75
CA ASP A 220 31.71 73.14 32.49
C ASP A 220 32.24 72.01 31.59
N GLU A 221 33.51 72.12 31.21
CA GLU A 221 34.16 71.24 30.24
C GLU A 221 34.31 69.80 30.78
N GLU A 222 34.62 69.65 32.07
CA GLU A 222 34.77 68.32 32.70
C GLU A 222 33.43 67.59 32.76
N LEU A 223 32.36 68.29 33.15
CA LEU A 223 31.02 67.71 33.24
C LEU A 223 30.44 67.41 31.85
N ARG A 224 30.73 68.24 30.83
CA ARG A 224 30.36 67.92 29.44
C ARG A 224 31.04 66.66 28.94
N LYS A 225 32.33 66.50 29.22
CA LYS A 225 33.08 65.31 28.81
C LYS A 225 32.57 64.06 29.52
N ALA A 226 32.24 64.16 30.81
CA ALA A 226 31.64 63.04 31.54
C ALA A 226 30.27 62.61 30.97
N ALA A 227 29.45 63.55 30.47
CA ALA A 227 28.20 63.25 29.78
C ALA A 227 28.43 62.56 28.41
N GLU A 228 29.47 62.99 27.67
CA GLU A 228 29.91 62.31 26.43
C GLU A 228 30.34 60.87 26.71
N ASP A 229 31.24 60.65 27.68
CA ASP A 229 31.77 59.32 28.01
C ASP A 229 30.64 58.35 28.46
N LYS A 230 29.65 58.84 29.23
CA LYS A 230 28.47 58.05 29.63
C LYS A 230 27.57 57.67 28.45
N SER A 231 27.34 58.62 27.54
CA SER A 231 26.58 58.38 26.31
C SER A 231 27.28 57.37 25.42
N GLU A 232 28.59 57.51 25.22
CA GLU A 232 29.38 56.57 24.44
C GLU A 232 29.36 55.18 25.05
N ALA A 233 29.57 55.06 26.37
CA ALA A 233 29.47 53.78 27.07
C ALA A 233 28.08 53.13 26.86
N SER A 234 27.01 53.90 26.97
CA SER A 234 25.64 53.41 26.75
C SER A 234 25.38 53.02 25.29
N PHE A 235 25.94 53.76 24.35
CA PHE A 235 25.85 53.48 22.92
C PHE A 235 26.59 52.18 22.54
N TYR A 236 27.78 51.95 23.10
CA TYR A 236 28.51 50.70 22.90
C TYR A 236 27.81 49.51 23.58
N ALA A 237 27.30 49.69 24.80
CA ALA A 237 26.53 48.66 25.49
C ALA A 237 25.28 48.23 24.71
N ALA A 238 24.56 49.18 24.09
CA ALA A 238 23.43 48.88 23.22
C ALA A 238 23.83 48.05 21.98
N SER A 239 25.02 48.33 21.42
CA SER A 239 25.56 47.56 20.28
C SER A 239 25.90 46.13 20.70
N GLU A 240 26.62 45.96 21.80
CA GLU A 240 27.03 44.65 22.32
C GLU A 240 25.82 43.79 22.70
N LYS A 241 24.81 44.40 23.32
CA LYS A 241 23.55 43.72 23.65
C LYS A 241 22.82 43.22 22.39
N ALA A 242 22.79 44.02 21.33
CA ALA A 242 22.18 43.63 20.07
C ALA A 242 22.98 42.52 19.36
N GLU A 243 24.31 42.59 19.36
CA GLU A 243 25.17 41.55 18.81
C GLU A 243 24.97 40.21 19.54
N ASN A 244 24.94 40.23 20.88
CA ASN A 244 24.67 39.04 21.68
C ASN A 244 23.29 38.45 21.40
N ALA A 245 22.27 39.29 21.22
CA ALA A 245 20.92 38.85 20.85
C ALA A 245 20.88 38.21 19.45
N ILE A 246 21.60 38.78 18.47
CA ILE A 246 21.71 38.24 17.11
C ILE A 246 22.44 36.89 17.11
N ILE A 247 23.57 36.79 17.83
CA ILE A 247 24.31 35.52 17.98
C ILE A 247 23.40 34.47 18.60
N SER A 248 22.65 34.81 19.66
CA SER A 248 21.71 33.89 20.30
C SER A 248 20.60 33.42 19.34
N ALA A 249 20.03 34.32 18.54
CA ALA A 249 19.02 33.98 17.53
C ALA A 249 19.57 33.00 16.48
N ASN A 250 20.79 33.25 15.99
CA ASN A 250 21.47 32.36 15.04
C ASN A 250 21.72 30.98 15.64
N THR A 251 22.25 30.90 16.86
CA THR A 251 22.50 29.62 17.53
C THR A 251 21.21 28.80 17.71
N LYS A 252 20.11 29.43 18.14
CA LYS A 252 18.81 28.76 18.25
C LYS A 252 18.29 28.26 16.89
N SER A 253 18.47 29.06 15.84
CA SER A 253 18.10 28.69 14.47
C SER A 253 18.88 27.47 14.00
N GLU A 254 20.20 27.46 14.19
CA GLU A 254 21.06 26.32 13.85
C GLU A 254 20.70 25.05 14.62
N GLU A 255 20.44 25.15 15.92
CA GLU A 255 20.00 24.02 16.75
C GLU A 255 18.66 23.46 16.27
N SER A 256 17.71 24.36 15.98
CA SER A 256 16.39 23.97 15.47
C SER A 256 16.50 23.29 14.11
N LEU A 257 17.35 23.82 13.22
CA LEU A 257 17.60 23.24 11.90
C LEU A 257 18.22 21.84 12.00
N LYS A 258 19.19 21.64 12.91
CA LYS A 258 19.79 20.31 13.15
C LYS A 258 18.74 19.31 13.59
N ILE A 259 17.83 19.70 14.50
CA ILE A 259 16.74 18.82 14.96
C ILE A 259 15.77 18.49 13.83
N ALA A 260 15.39 19.49 13.01
CA ALA A 260 14.52 19.29 11.86
C ALA A 260 15.13 18.31 10.84
N LEU A 261 16.43 18.46 10.55
CA LEU A 261 17.17 17.55 9.67
C LEU A 261 17.17 16.11 10.19
N VAL A 262 17.46 15.91 11.48
CA VAL A 262 17.46 14.57 12.10
C VAL A 262 16.07 13.94 12.00
N ARG A 263 15.00 14.68 12.33
CA ARG A 263 13.63 14.18 12.22
C ARG A 263 13.23 13.83 10.80
N SER A 264 13.62 14.65 9.83
CA SER A 264 13.37 14.37 8.41
C SER A 264 14.09 13.10 7.95
N GLU A 265 15.32 12.88 8.43
CA GLU A 265 16.08 11.67 8.08
C GLU A 265 15.49 10.43 8.75
N GLU A 266 15.10 10.51 10.02
CA GLU A 266 14.36 9.44 10.70
C GLU A 266 13.07 9.07 9.95
N ALA A 267 12.32 10.07 9.46
CA ALA A 267 11.11 9.83 8.67
C ALA A 267 11.42 9.15 7.33
N ARG A 268 12.53 9.51 6.66
CA ARG A 268 12.98 8.85 5.43
C ARG A 268 13.39 7.40 5.68
N ILE A 269 14.14 7.15 6.76
CA ILE A 269 14.56 5.79 7.16
C ILE A 269 13.32 4.94 7.46
N ALA A 270 12.40 5.45 8.27
CA ALA A 270 11.15 4.75 8.59
C ALA A 270 10.31 4.43 7.33
N ALA A 271 10.32 5.29 6.32
CA ALA A 271 9.66 5.02 5.05
C ALA A 271 10.31 3.84 4.30
N VAL A 272 11.65 3.77 4.28
CA VAL A 272 12.39 2.64 3.68
C VAL A 272 12.14 1.35 4.44
N GLU A 273 12.30 1.35 5.77
CA GLU A 273 12.11 0.16 6.60
C GLU A 273 10.68 -0.39 6.45
N ARG A 274 9.68 0.50 6.38
CA ARG A 274 8.29 0.09 6.14
C ARG A 274 8.12 -0.52 4.75
N ALA A 275 8.74 0.04 3.72
CA ALA A 275 8.68 -0.50 2.36
C ALA A 275 9.34 -1.88 2.28
N GLU A 276 10.51 -2.06 2.90
CA GLU A 276 11.22 -3.34 2.97
C GLU A 276 10.39 -4.42 3.68
N LEU A 277 9.76 -4.09 4.81
CA LEU A 277 8.87 -5.01 5.52
C LEU A 277 7.66 -5.42 4.68
N LEU A 278 7.03 -4.46 3.99
CA LEU A 278 5.91 -4.74 3.11
C LEU A 278 6.32 -5.60 1.91
N GLU A 279 7.46 -5.31 1.29
CA GLU A 279 7.98 -6.08 0.17
C GLU A 279 8.27 -7.53 0.59
N ARG A 280 8.89 -7.72 1.76
CA ARG A 280 9.14 -9.06 2.33
C ARG A 280 7.85 -9.84 2.50
N VAL A 281 6.82 -9.23 3.09
CA VAL A 281 5.50 -9.86 3.29
C VAL A 281 4.84 -10.21 1.96
N VAL A 282 4.98 -9.36 0.94
CA VAL A 282 4.46 -9.64 -0.41
C VAL A 282 5.16 -10.84 -1.03
N VAL A 283 6.49 -10.92 -0.93
CA VAL A 283 7.27 -12.05 -1.44
C VAL A 283 6.91 -13.34 -0.72
N GLU A 284 6.88 -13.35 0.61
CA GLU A 284 6.53 -14.53 1.42
C GLU A 284 5.11 -15.03 1.10
N LYS A 285 4.14 -14.13 0.94
CA LYS A 285 2.78 -14.49 0.53
C LYS A 285 2.73 -15.06 -0.89
N ALA A 286 3.49 -14.48 -1.82
CA ALA A 286 3.56 -14.97 -3.20
C ALA A 286 4.21 -16.36 -3.26
N GLU A 287 5.28 -16.58 -2.51
CA GLU A 287 5.95 -17.87 -2.40
C GLU A 287 5.03 -18.95 -1.80
N ALA A 288 4.38 -18.64 -0.67
CA ALA A 288 3.42 -19.56 -0.05
C ALA A 288 2.27 -19.94 -1.02
N ALA A 289 1.75 -18.97 -1.78
CA ALA A 289 0.73 -19.23 -2.78
C ALA A 289 1.23 -20.12 -3.92
N ARG A 290 2.45 -19.88 -4.43
CA ARG A 290 3.06 -20.74 -5.47
C ARG A 290 3.29 -22.17 -4.97
N ASN A 291 3.74 -22.34 -3.73
CA ASN A 291 3.96 -23.66 -3.12
C ASN A 291 2.63 -24.41 -2.98
N GLN A 292 1.57 -23.74 -2.50
CA GLN A 292 0.23 -24.34 -2.44
C GLN A 292 -0.31 -24.76 -3.80
N ALA A 293 -0.01 -24.00 -4.87
CA ALA A 293 -0.39 -24.39 -6.22
C ALA A 293 0.39 -25.62 -6.71
N SER A 294 1.70 -25.67 -6.42
CA SER A 294 2.57 -26.81 -6.72
C SER A 294 2.10 -28.08 -5.99
N GLU A 295 1.83 -27.98 -4.69
CA GLU A 295 1.33 -29.10 -3.87
C GLU A 295 0.00 -29.65 -4.40
N LYS A 296 -0.91 -28.77 -4.85
CA LYS A 296 -2.18 -29.19 -5.46
C LYS A 296 -1.97 -29.94 -6.78
N ALA A 297 -1.02 -29.49 -7.60
CA ALA A 297 -0.69 -30.16 -8.85
C ALA A 297 -0.06 -31.55 -8.59
N GLU A 298 0.85 -31.65 -7.61
CA GLU A 298 1.47 -32.90 -7.19
C GLU A 298 0.44 -33.90 -6.63
N ILE A 299 -0.53 -33.44 -5.84
CA ILE A 299 -1.63 -34.28 -5.35
C ILE A 299 -2.46 -34.80 -6.53
N ALA A 300 -2.81 -33.92 -7.47
CA ALA A 300 -3.60 -34.31 -8.64
C ALA A 300 -2.85 -35.33 -9.53
N GLU A 301 -1.53 -35.21 -9.67
CA GLU A 301 -0.69 -36.18 -10.36
C GLU A 301 -0.68 -37.53 -9.63
N ARG A 302 -0.48 -37.53 -8.31
CA ARG A 302 -0.49 -38.75 -7.51
C ARG A 302 -1.84 -39.47 -7.54
N ASP A 303 -2.93 -38.72 -7.45
CA ASP A 303 -4.28 -39.28 -7.52
C ASP A 303 -4.54 -39.89 -8.90
N ALA A 304 -4.09 -39.24 -9.97
CA ALA A 304 -4.22 -39.77 -11.33
C ALA A 304 -3.45 -41.09 -11.52
N VAL A 305 -2.21 -41.19 -11.03
CA VAL A 305 -1.41 -42.42 -11.07
C VAL A 305 -2.04 -43.53 -10.23
N THR A 306 -2.57 -43.20 -9.05
CA THR A 306 -3.23 -44.19 -8.18
C THR A 306 -4.48 -44.77 -8.86
N ASP A 307 -5.28 -43.93 -9.53
CA ASP A 307 -6.43 -44.37 -10.32
C ASP A 307 -6.02 -45.28 -11.49
N GLU A 308 -4.89 -45.00 -12.17
CA GLU A 308 -4.34 -45.89 -13.21
C GLU A 308 -3.93 -47.24 -12.63
N GLU A 309 -3.15 -47.25 -11.54
CA GLU A 309 -2.72 -48.48 -10.88
C GLU A 309 -3.90 -49.36 -10.41
N GLU A 310 -4.99 -48.75 -9.95
CA GLU A 310 -6.21 -49.47 -9.57
C GLU A 310 -6.89 -50.15 -10.77
N VAL A 311 -6.96 -49.46 -11.92
CA VAL A 311 -7.48 -50.05 -13.16
C VAL A 311 -6.57 -51.16 -13.66
N GLU A 312 -5.24 -50.97 -13.63
CA GLU A 312 -4.28 -52.02 -13.98
C GLU A 312 -4.42 -53.26 -13.11
N ARG A 313 -4.55 -53.10 -11.78
CA ARG A 313 -4.79 -54.23 -10.87
C ARG A 313 -6.10 -54.94 -11.19
N SER A 314 -7.17 -54.19 -11.44
CA SER A 314 -8.47 -54.75 -11.80
C SER A 314 -8.41 -55.56 -13.08
N VAL A 315 -7.69 -55.08 -14.11
CA VAL A 315 -7.54 -55.82 -15.37
C VAL A 315 -6.66 -57.05 -15.21
N VAL A 316 -5.56 -56.97 -14.44
CA VAL A 316 -4.71 -58.14 -14.17
C VAL A 316 -5.46 -59.22 -13.40
N GLU A 317 -6.28 -58.84 -12.41
CA GLU A 317 -7.11 -59.78 -11.66
C GLU A 317 -8.12 -60.48 -12.57
N THR A 318 -8.80 -59.74 -13.43
CA THR A 318 -9.84 -60.30 -14.31
C THR A 318 -9.26 -61.19 -15.40
N VAL A 319 -8.13 -60.82 -16.02
CA VAL A 319 -7.39 -61.70 -16.94
C VAL A 319 -6.97 -62.98 -16.22
N GLY A 320 -6.46 -62.88 -14.98
CA GLY A 320 -6.03 -64.05 -14.21
C GLY A 320 -7.18 -64.96 -13.76
N GLU A 321 -8.40 -64.44 -13.58
CA GLU A 321 -9.61 -65.24 -13.36
C GLU A 321 -10.05 -65.96 -14.63
N ILE A 322 -9.99 -65.27 -15.79
CA ILE A 322 -10.31 -65.84 -17.10
C ILE A 322 -9.37 -67.00 -17.43
N GLU A 323 -8.06 -66.82 -17.29
CA GLU A 323 -7.07 -67.88 -17.56
C GLU A 323 -7.31 -69.12 -16.69
N LYS A 324 -7.75 -68.94 -15.43
CA LYS A 324 -8.09 -70.07 -14.55
C LYS A 324 -9.37 -70.77 -14.99
N GLU A 325 -10.37 -70.04 -15.46
CA GLU A 325 -11.63 -70.61 -15.95
C GLU A 325 -11.40 -71.39 -17.26
N GLU A 326 -10.59 -70.87 -18.18
CA GLU A 326 -10.16 -71.59 -19.40
C GLU A 326 -9.44 -72.91 -19.09
N LEU A 327 -8.49 -72.88 -18.15
CA LEU A 327 -7.77 -74.10 -17.74
C LEU A 327 -8.68 -75.13 -17.06
N LEU A 328 -9.80 -74.70 -16.46
CA LEU A 328 -10.80 -75.60 -15.88
C LEU A 328 -11.75 -76.18 -16.94
N GLU A 329 -12.07 -75.43 -18.00
CA GLU A 329 -12.84 -75.91 -19.14
C GLU A 329 -12.04 -76.88 -20.02
N GLU A 330 -10.73 -76.65 -20.21
CA GLU A 330 -9.87 -77.51 -21.04
C GLU A 330 -9.54 -78.87 -20.36
N ASN A 331 -9.71 -78.98 -19.04
CA ASN A 331 -9.46 -80.20 -18.26
C ASN A 331 -10.73 -81.04 -17.96
N GLN A 332 -11.89 -80.69 -18.53
CA GLN A 332 -13.15 -81.46 -18.44
C GLN A 332 -13.43 -82.27 -19.71
#